data_AF-H3CKL8-F1
#
_entry.id   AF-H3CKL8-F1
#
_cell.length_a   1.000
_cell.length_b   1.000
_cell.length_c   1.000
_cell.angle_alpha   90.00
_cell.angle_beta   90.00
_cell.angle_gamma   90.00
#
_symmetry.space_group_name_H-M   'P 1'
#
loop_
_entity.id
_entity.type
_entity.pdbx_description
1 polymer ?
#
loop_
_entity_poly.entity_id
_entity_poly.type
_entity_poly.pdbx_seq_one_letter_code
_entity_poly.pdbx_strand_id
1 'polypeptide(L)'
;AVCLPRLSRVAVCGGTHGNELSGVYLVRELLKEKEEEEKPLPVMLVLSNPWAVQQCRRYISTDLNRCFTHAMLNGPGSDTTPYEVLRSRQLNALLGPKGSPEAVDLICDLHNTTANMGLCFITYSDRDWICLHIFRYLQRQMPDVPMRYIHFDITNKESYSLDSVGKHGFAMEVGPQPHGVVRSNIYAAVKSGVQHVLDWVRSFNSGTIFEGGCVDVFTMVKHIDYPRERDTGNIIAAVHPQLQDRDFCLLHPEDPLFQTFSGETLKYKGKEPLYPFFINECAYYEKSIALSLARKRCVVVPSIRVQTDEERQVQ
;
A
#
# COMPACT_ATOMS: atom_id res chain seq x y z
N ALA A 1 16.66 -23.64 2.06
CA ALA A 1 16.05 -22.31 1.89
C ALA A 1 16.26 -21.85 0.45
N VAL A 2 15.27 -21.18 -0.15
CA VAL A 2 15.41 -20.53 -1.46
C VAL A 2 16.41 -19.38 -1.33
N CYS A 3 17.32 -19.25 -2.29
CA CYS A 3 18.29 -18.16 -2.32
C CYS A 3 17.72 -17.00 -3.15
N LEU A 4 17.68 -15.81 -2.58
CA LEU A 4 17.19 -14.60 -3.24
C LEU A 4 18.30 -13.52 -3.27
N PRO A 5 18.30 -12.62 -4.26
CA PRO A 5 19.30 -11.55 -4.35
C PRO A 5 19.31 -10.64 -3.12
N ARG A 6 20.48 -10.05 -2.83
CA ARG A 6 20.64 -9.05 -1.78
C ARG A 6 19.80 -7.80 -2.08
N LEU A 7 19.11 -7.29 -1.07
CA LEU A 7 18.34 -6.05 -1.17
C LEU A 7 19.25 -4.86 -0.87
N SER A 8 19.91 -4.33 -1.89
CA SER A 8 20.95 -3.30 -1.74
C SER A 8 20.39 -1.89 -1.89
N ARG A 9 19.32 -1.73 -2.68
CA ARG A 9 18.64 -0.46 -2.92
C ARG A 9 17.22 -0.55 -2.38
N VAL A 10 16.99 0.03 -1.21
CA VAL A 10 15.67 0.10 -0.58
C VAL A 10 15.20 1.56 -0.56
N ALA A 11 13.92 1.78 -0.87
CA ALA A 11 13.29 3.09 -0.80
C ALA A 11 12.12 3.10 0.19
N VAL A 12 12.02 4.17 0.98
CA VAL A 12 10.85 4.52 1.78
C VAL A 12 10.26 5.78 1.19
N CYS A 13 9.03 5.65 0.71
CA CYS A 13 8.30 6.70 0.01
C CYS A 13 7.16 7.19 0.88
N GLY A 14 7.01 8.51 1.00
CA GLY A 14 5.94 9.14 1.77
C GLY A 14 5.32 10.28 1.00
N GLY A 15 4.05 10.58 1.27
CA GLY A 15 3.34 11.65 0.59
C GLY A 15 3.11 11.37 -0.89
N THR A 16 2.88 10.10 -1.27
CA THR A 16 2.34 9.76 -2.59
C THR A 16 0.97 10.41 -2.78
N HIS A 17 0.16 10.40 -1.72
CA HIS A 17 -0.96 11.31 -1.54
C HIS A 17 -0.58 12.40 -0.53
N GLY A 18 -0.72 13.66 -0.91
CA GLY A 18 -0.14 14.77 -0.13
C GLY A 18 -0.83 15.12 1.19
N ASN A 19 -2.03 14.57 1.43
CA ASN A 19 -2.80 14.75 2.67
C ASN A 19 -2.75 13.53 3.61
N GLU A 20 -1.98 12.49 3.27
CA GLU A 20 -1.77 11.32 4.13
C GLU A 20 -0.50 11.52 4.97
N LEU A 21 -0.68 12.13 6.14
CA LEU A 21 0.41 12.87 6.78
C LEU A 21 1.43 12.00 7.52
N SER A 22 1.12 10.74 7.88
CA SER A 22 2.08 9.91 8.62
C SER A 22 3.35 9.66 7.83
N GLY A 23 3.21 9.29 6.55
CA GLY A 23 4.34 9.08 5.66
C GLY A 23 5.09 10.38 5.32
N VAL A 24 4.35 11.49 5.17
CA VAL A 24 4.92 12.82 4.91
C VAL A 24 5.87 13.24 6.03
N TYR A 25 5.40 13.20 7.28
CA TYR A 25 6.20 13.62 8.42
C TYR A 25 7.32 12.64 8.74
N LEU A 26 7.09 11.32 8.60
CA LEU A 26 8.14 10.34 8.85
C LEU A 26 9.32 10.51 7.88
N VAL A 27 9.05 10.68 6.58
CA VAL A 27 10.11 10.91 5.59
C VAL A 27 10.86 12.21 5.86
N ARG A 28 10.16 13.28 6.24
CA ARG A 28 10.80 14.55 6.61
C ARG A 28 11.71 14.41 7.84
N GLU A 29 11.24 13.71 8.86
CA GLU A 29 12.02 13.50 10.08
C GLU A 29 13.29 12.69 9.79
N LEU A 30 13.18 11.58 9.06
CA LEU A 30 14.33 10.75 8.69
C LEU A 30 15.33 11.49 7.78
N LEU A 31 14.86 12.39 6.91
CA LEU A 31 15.72 13.24 6.09
C LEU A 31 16.50 14.23 6.96
N LYS A 32 15.84 14.82 7.97
CA LYS A 32 16.49 15.72 8.93
C LYS A 32 17.53 14.99 9.79
N GLU A 33 17.19 13.83 10.33
CA GLU A 33 18.14 12.99 11.10
C GLU A 33 19.38 12.64 10.26
N LYS A 34 19.21 12.34 8.96
CA LYS A 34 20.32 12.06 8.04
C LYS A 34 21.24 13.26 7.83
N GLU A 35 20.67 14.47 7.72
CA GLU A 35 21.44 15.71 7.56
C GLU A 35 22.21 16.05 8.84
N GLU A 36 21.59 15.87 10.02
CA GLU A 36 22.19 16.20 11.31
C GLU A 36 23.28 15.20 11.75
N GLU A 37 23.08 13.90 11.50
CA GLU A 37 24.03 12.87 11.94
C GLU A 37 25.23 12.67 11.00
N GLU A 38 25.23 13.30 9.81
CA GLU A 38 26.19 13.06 8.71
C GLU A 38 26.39 11.56 8.36
N LYS A 39 25.47 10.69 8.78
CA LYS A 39 25.57 9.25 8.54
C LYS A 39 24.85 8.90 7.23
N PRO A 40 25.49 8.13 6.34
CA PRO A 40 24.80 7.57 5.20
C PRO A 40 23.73 6.58 5.70
N LEU A 41 22.46 6.97 5.58
CA LEU A 41 21.37 6.01 5.70
C LEU A 41 21.41 5.06 4.48
N PRO A 42 21.40 3.73 4.67
CA PRO A 42 21.42 2.75 3.58
C PRO A 42 20.05 2.65 2.85
N VAL A 43 19.19 3.67 2.97
CA VAL A 43 17.84 3.73 2.43
C VAL A 43 17.61 5.05 1.69
N MET A 44 16.93 4.97 0.55
CA MET A 44 16.47 6.13 -0.21
C MET A 44 15.18 6.66 0.43
N LEU A 45 15.18 7.91 0.88
CA LEU A 45 14.00 8.57 1.42
C LEU A 45 13.41 9.50 0.35
N VAL A 46 12.12 9.33 0.04
CA VAL A 46 11.50 10.04 -1.07
C VAL A 46 10.17 10.65 -0.65
N LEU A 47 10.06 11.98 -0.78
CA LEU A 47 8.77 12.66 -0.77
C LEU A 47 8.16 12.58 -2.17
N SER A 48 7.16 11.73 -2.34
CA SER A 48 6.68 11.29 -3.65
C SER A 48 5.93 12.39 -4.40
N ASN A 49 5.00 13.12 -3.76
CA ASN A 49 4.22 14.19 -4.39
C ASN A 49 4.41 15.54 -3.66
N PRO A 50 5.55 16.23 -3.85
CA PRO A 50 5.87 17.42 -3.06
C PRO A 50 4.86 18.56 -3.23
N TRP A 51 4.27 18.74 -4.42
CA TRP A 51 3.28 19.80 -4.64
C TRP A 51 1.95 19.51 -3.97
N ALA A 52 1.45 18.27 -4.04
CA ALA A 52 0.24 17.88 -3.32
C ALA A 52 0.46 17.97 -1.80
N VAL A 53 1.65 17.59 -1.31
CA VAL A 53 2.04 17.72 0.09
C VAL A 53 2.02 19.17 0.54
N GLN A 54 2.58 20.09 -0.25
CA GLN A 54 2.59 21.53 0.06
C GLN A 54 1.16 22.09 0.23
N GLN A 55 0.21 21.59 -0.55
CA GLN A 55 -1.19 22.01 -0.49
C GLN A 55 -2.06 21.19 0.47
N CYS A 56 -1.49 20.19 1.15
CA CYS A 56 -2.23 19.21 1.96
C CYS A 56 -3.45 18.64 1.20
N ARG A 57 -3.22 18.25 -0.06
CA ARG A 57 -4.23 17.63 -0.93
C ARG A 57 -3.78 16.25 -1.34
N ARG A 58 -4.73 15.38 -1.72
CA ARG A 58 -4.42 14.05 -2.23
C ARG A 58 -3.52 14.13 -3.46
N TYR A 59 -3.88 14.97 -4.43
CA TYR A 59 -3.13 15.27 -5.64
C TYR A 59 -3.47 16.69 -6.15
N ILE A 60 -2.72 17.17 -7.14
CA ILE A 60 -2.93 18.44 -7.84
C ILE A 60 -3.85 18.26 -9.06
N SER A 61 -3.51 17.34 -9.97
CA SER A 61 -4.27 17.16 -11.23
C SER A 61 -4.88 15.77 -11.37
N THR A 62 -4.10 14.73 -11.07
CA THR A 62 -4.58 13.34 -11.10
C THR A 62 -3.93 12.52 -10.02
N ASP A 63 -4.52 11.37 -9.67
CA ASP A 63 -4.00 10.50 -8.62
C ASP A 63 -2.62 9.92 -9.01
N LEU A 64 -1.56 10.37 -8.33
CA LEU A 64 -0.19 9.90 -8.58
C LEU A 64 -0.09 8.38 -8.49
N ASN A 65 -0.82 7.77 -7.55
CA ASN A 65 -0.81 6.33 -7.34
C ASN A 65 -1.65 5.56 -8.37
N ARG A 66 -2.01 6.20 -9.48
CA ARG A 66 -2.57 5.58 -10.69
C ARG A 66 -1.67 5.79 -11.91
N CYS A 67 -0.52 6.46 -11.75
CA CYS A 67 0.32 6.94 -12.85
C CYS A 67 1.52 6.05 -13.23
N PHE A 68 1.60 4.82 -12.70
CA PHE A 68 2.77 3.93 -12.87
C PHE A 68 2.55 2.71 -13.77
N THR A 69 1.48 2.70 -14.57
CA THR A 69 1.36 1.70 -15.64
C THR A 69 2.44 1.92 -16.70
N HIS A 70 2.88 0.87 -17.40
CA HIS A 70 3.86 1.04 -18.49
C HIS A 70 3.38 2.03 -19.56
N ALA A 71 2.07 2.03 -19.84
CA ALA A 71 1.48 2.96 -20.81
C ALA A 71 1.65 4.43 -20.39
N MET A 72 1.47 4.75 -19.11
CA MET A 72 1.64 6.13 -18.62
C MET A 72 3.11 6.54 -18.53
N LEU A 73 3.97 5.63 -18.08
CA LEU A 73 5.42 5.86 -17.96
C LEU A 73 6.10 6.06 -19.32
N ASN A 74 5.68 5.31 -20.34
CA ASN A 74 6.26 5.34 -21.69
C ASN A 74 5.45 6.16 -22.70
N GLY A 75 4.29 6.69 -22.31
CA GLY A 75 3.45 7.50 -23.19
C GLY A 75 4.14 8.80 -23.61
N PRO A 76 3.75 9.40 -24.73
CA PRO A 76 4.31 10.68 -25.16
C PRO A 76 4.07 11.78 -24.11
N GLY A 77 4.97 12.74 -24.04
CA GLY A 77 4.75 13.99 -23.30
C GLY A 77 4.12 15.05 -24.19
N SER A 78 3.16 15.79 -23.65
CA SER A 78 2.67 17.06 -24.20
C SER A 78 2.74 18.17 -23.14
N ASP A 79 2.65 19.44 -23.56
CA ASP A 79 2.61 20.58 -22.63
C ASP A 79 1.39 20.56 -21.68
N THR A 80 0.38 19.74 -21.99
CA THR A 80 -0.84 19.53 -21.20
C THR A 80 -0.76 18.31 -20.28
N THR A 81 0.39 17.64 -20.21
CA THR A 81 0.56 16.43 -19.36
C THR A 81 0.33 16.79 -17.90
N PRO A 82 -0.56 16.07 -17.17
CA PRO A 82 -0.77 16.33 -15.75
C PRO A 82 0.52 16.23 -14.95
N TYR A 83 0.65 17.06 -13.92
CA TYR A 83 1.83 17.11 -13.07
C TYR A 83 2.21 15.73 -12.51
N GLU A 84 1.24 14.96 -12.01
CA GLU A 84 1.51 13.64 -11.44
C GLU A 84 2.03 12.62 -12.46
N VAL A 85 1.69 12.75 -13.75
CA VAL A 85 2.22 11.88 -14.81
C VAL A 85 3.70 12.22 -15.08
N LEU A 86 4.06 13.50 -15.07
CA LEU A 86 5.46 13.92 -15.15
C LEU A 86 6.23 13.46 -13.90
N ARG A 87 5.60 13.58 -12.73
CA ARG A 87 6.18 13.15 -11.46
C ARG A 87 6.39 11.63 -11.41
N SER A 88 5.46 10.82 -11.93
CA SER A 88 5.64 9.36 -11.98
C SER A 88 6.81 8.96 -12.88
N ARG A 89 7.04 9.65 -14.00
CA ARG A 89 8.22 9.44 -14.85
C ARG A 89 9.53 9.80 -14.14
N GLN A 90 9.57 10.90 -13.39
CA GLN A 90 10.73 11.27 -12.56
C GLN A 90 11.02 10.21 -11.48
N LEU A 91 9.98 9.74 -10.79
CA LEU A 91 10.09 8.69 -9.78
C LEU A 91 10.53 7.37 -10.41
N ASN A 92 10.06 7.04 -11.61
CA ASN A 92 10.49 5.86 -12.36
C ASN A 92 11.94 5.97 -12.83
N ALA A 93 12.45 7.17 -13.15
CA ALA A 93 13.86 7.37 -13.44
C ALA A 93 14.75 7.24 -12.19
N LEU A 94 14.23 7.64 -11.02
CA LEU A 94 14.94 7.57 -9.74
C LEU A 94 14.96 6.15 -9.14
N LEU A 95 13.81 5.48 -9.18
CA LEU A 95 13.56 4.22 -8.46
C LEU A 95 13.46 3.02 -9.40
N GLY A 96 13.15 3.23 -10.67
CA GLY A 96 13.04 2.18 -11.69
C GLY A 96 14.30 2.09 -12.55
N PRO A 97 14.16 1.88 -13.87
CA PRO A 97 12.90 1.79 -14.61
C PRO A 97 12.07 0.56 -14.21
N LYS A 98 10.75 0.71 -14.10
CA LYS A 98 9.82 -0.37 -13.75
C LYS A 98 9.98 -1.57 -14.69
N GLY A 99 10.12 -2.75 -14.08
CA GLY A 99 10.33 -4.01 -14.80
C GLY A 99 11.78 -4.24 -15.26
N SER A 100 12.70 -3.35 -14.93
CA SER A 100 14.12 -3.43 -15.30
C SER A 100 15.00 -3.96 -14.16
N PRO A 101 16.12 -4.66 -14.45
CA PRO A 101 17.08 -5.08 -13.43
C PRO A 101 17.70 -3.94 -12.61
N GLU A 102 17.69 -2.71 -13.15
CA GLU A 102 18.20 -1.49 -12.51
C GLU A 102 17.22 -0.86 -11.53
N ALA A 103 15.96 -1.33 -11.47
CA ALA A 103 15.01 -0.89 -10.46
C ALA A 103 15.56 -1.13 -9.04
N VAL A 104 15.14 -0.31 -8.09
CA VAL A 104 15.40 -0.54 -6.68
C VAL A 104 14.83 -1.89 -6.26
N ASP A 105 15.49 -2.52 -5.30
CA ASP A 105 15.15 -3.88 -4.92
C ASP A 105 13.85 -3.92 -4.12
N LEU A 106 13.60 -2.93 -3.25
CA LEU A 106 12.38 -2.84 -2.43
C LEU A 106 11.86 -1.40 -2.32
N ILE A 107 10.55 -1.22 -2.53
CA ILE A 107 9.83 0.03 -2.22
C ILE A 107 8.82 -0.21 -1.08
N CYS A 108 8.93 0.58 -0.01
CA CYS A 108 7.92 0.71 1.03
C CYS A 108 7.23 2.07 0.87
N ASP A 109 6.02 2.07 0.31
CA ASP A 109 5.23 3.30 0.08
C ASP A 109 4.21 3.49 1.21
N LEU A 110 4.24 4.64 1.88
CA LEU A 110 3.49 4.87 3.12
C LEU A 110 2.17 5.59 2.84
N HIS A 111 1.06 5.00 3.28
CA HIS A 111 -0.29 5.52 3.07
C HIS A 111 -1.07 5.62 4.38
N ASN A 112 -2.09 6.45 4.37
CA ASN A 112 -3.12 6.48 5.40
C ASN A 112 -4.51 6.39 4.79
N THR A 113 -5.42 5.76 5.51
CA THR A 113 -6.82 5.60 5.13
C THR A 113 -7.73 6.07 6.24
N THR A 114 -8.89 6.60 5.87
CA THR A 114 -9.95 6.91 6.82
C THR A 114 -10.69 5.66 7.30
N ALA A 115 -10.53 4.53 6.61
CA ALA A 115 -11.14 3.24 6.97
C ALA A 115 -10.45 2.57 8.17
N ASN A 116 -11.18 1.73 8.91
CA ASN A 116 -10.69 1.09 10.14
C ASN A 116 -9.86 -0.18 9.87
N MET A 117 -8.85 -0.06 9.02
CA MET A 117 -8.13 -1.23 8.49
C MET A 117 -7.06 -1.79 9.45
N GLY A 118 -6.61 -0.99 10.42
CA GLY A 118 -5.36 -1.26 11.12
C GLY A 118 -4.16 -1.08 10.18
N LEU A 119 -3.10 -1.87 10.37
CA LEU A 119 -1.92 -1.85 9.50
C LEU A 119 -2.09 -2.91 8.40
N CYS A 120 -2.04 -2.51 7.14
CA CYS A 120 -2.16 -3.41 6.01
C CYS A 120 -0.95 -3.30 5.09
N PHE A 121 -0.53 -4.42 4.52
CA PHE A 121 0.35 -4.44 3.36
C PHE A 121 -0.52 -4.63 2.12
N ILE A 122 -0.40 -3.75 1.13
CA ILE A 122 -1.12 -3.86 -0.15
C ILE A 122 -0.09 -4.12 -1.24
N THR A 123 -0.31 -5.20 -1.99
CA THR A 123 0.64 -5.67 -3.02
C THR A 123 -0.09 -6.20 -4.25
N TYR A 124 0.64 -6.32 -5.37
CA TYR A 124 0.16 -7.02 -6.58
C TYR A 124 0.61 -8.47 -6.69
N SER A 125 1.24 -9.02 -5.64
CA SER A 125 1.75 -10.40 -5.69
C SER A 125 1.55 -11.11 -4.36
N ASP A 126 0.88 -12.25 -4.43
CA ASP A 126 0.81 -13.26 -3.37
C ASP A 126 1.96 -14.27 -3.46
N ARG A 127 2.92 -14.06 -4.36
CA ARG A 127 4.10 -14.92 -4.57
C ARG A 127 5.42 -14.19 -4.37
N ASP A 128 5.37 -12.92 -3.99
CA ASP A 128 6.55 -12.18 -3.57
C ASP A 128 6.96 -12.61 -2.17
N TRP A 129 7.88 -13.57 -2.11
CA TRP A 129 8.36 -14.11 -0.84
C TRP A 129 9.08 -13.07 0.03
N ILE A 130 9.70 -12.03 -0.55
CA ILE A 130 10.32 -10.95 0.24
C ILE A 130 9.23 -10.20 1.00
N CYS A 131 8.19 -9.72 0.30
CA CYS A 131 7.09 -8.97 0.92
C CYS A 131 6.35 -9.81 1.97
N LEU A 132 6.09 -11.10 1.69
CA LEU A 132 5.41 -11.99 2.62
C LEU A 132 6.26 -12.28 3.88
N HIS A 133 7.58 -12.44 3.75
CA HIS A 133 8.46 -12.64 4.91
C HIS A 133 8.61 -11.37 5.75
N ILE A 134 8.71 -10.20 5.12
CA ILE A 134 8.67 -8.91 5.82
C ILE A 134 7.37 -8.80 6.62
N PHE A 135 6.22 -9.06 6.00
CA PHE A 135 4.92 -9.02 6.67
C PHE A 135 4.87 -9.95 7.88
N ARG A 136 5.30 -11.21 7.75
CA ARG A 136 5.37 -12.16 8.87
C ARG A 136 6.29 -11.71 9.98
N TYR A 137 7.41 -11.08 9.62
CA TYR A 137 8.34 -10.54 10.61
C TYR A 137 7.69 -9.42 11.41
N LEU A 138 7.05 -8.45 10.74
CA LEU A 138 6.32 -7.38 11.42
C LEU A 138 5.19 -7.92 12.31
N GLN A 139 4.41 -8.91 11.84
CA GLN A 139 3.38 -9.56 12.68
C GLN A 139 3.93 -10.12 14.00
N ARG A 140 5.17 -10.62 13.99
CA ARG A 140 5.84 -11.11 15.21
C ARG A 140 6.39 -9.99 16.08
N GLN A 141 6.90 -8.92 15.48
CA GLN A 141 7.48 -7.79 16.22
C GLN A 141 6.42 -6.82 16.76
N MET A 142 5.23 -6.81 16.16
CA MET A 142 4.13 -5.90 16.50
C MET A 142 2.85 -6.68 16.86
N PRO A 143 2.87 -7.57 17.88
CA PRO A 143 1.75 -8.48 18.16
C PRO A 143 0.44 -7.77 18.53
N ASP A 144 0.53 -6.53 19.04
CA ASP A 144 -0.63 -5.73 19.47
C ASP A 144 -1.25 -4.92 18.31
N VAL A 145 -0.65 -4.94 17.12
CA VAL A 145 -1.17 -4.22 15.95
C VAL A 145 -1.86 -5.22 15.01
N PRO A 146 -3.19 -5.10 14.81
CA PRO A 146 -3.89 -5.92 13.83
C PRO A 146 -3.34 -5.69 12.42
N MET A 147 -2.83 -6.75 11.81
CA MET A 147 -2.14 -6.71 10.52
C MET A 147 -2.78 -7.62 9.46
N ARG A 148 -2.97 -7.11 8.23
CA ARG A 148 -3.46 -7.89 7.09
C ARG A 148 -2.57 -7.74 5.85
N TYR A 149 -2.42 -8.82 5.10
CA TYR A 149 -1.79 -8.80 3.78
C TYR A 149 -2.89 -8.80 2.72
N ILE A 150 -2.94 -7.76 1.90
CA ILE A 150 -3.93 -7.55 0.85
C ILE A 150 -3.25 -7.75 -0.51
N HIS A 151 -3.88 -8.56 -1.35
CA HIS A 151 -3.40 -8.87 -2.69
C HIS A 151 -4.38 -8.37 -3.74
N PHE A 152 -3.91 -7.49 -4.63
CA PHE A 152 -4.62 -7.06 -5.82
C PHE A 152 -4.13 -7.90 -7.00
N ASP A 153 -4.99 -8.79 -7.50
CA ASP A 153 -4.66 -9.70 -8.59
C ASP A 153 -4.68 -8.98 -9.94
N ILE A 154 -3.72 -8.07 -10.13
CA ILE A 154 -3.51 -7.28 -11.33
C ILE A 154 -2.09 -7.58 -11.83
N THR A 155 -1.94 -7.76 -13.13
CA THR A 155 -0.63 -8.08 -13.70
C THR A 155 0.37 -6.95 -13.47
N ASN A 156 1.67 -7.26 -13.38
CA ASN A 156 2.68 -6.22 -13.21
C ASN A 156 2.71 -5.20 -14.37
N LYS A 157 2.18 -5.57 -15.56
CA LYS A 157 2.10 -4.62 -16.68
C LYS A 157 1.05 -3.54 -16.44
N GLU A 158 -0.02 -3.90 -15.72
CA GLU A 158 -1.20 -3.08 -15.44
C GLU A 158 -1.18 -2.50 -14.02
N SER A 159 -0.24 -2.94 -13.17
CA SER A 159 -0.03 -2.35 -11.85
C SER A 159 0.28 -0.87 -11.99
N TYR A 160 -0.33 -0.06 -11.14
CA TYR A 160 -0.46 1.39 -11.38
C TYR A 160 0.05 2.26 -10.23
N SER A 161 0.45 1.65 -9.10
CA SER A 161 0.92 2.35 -7.91
C SER A 161 2.45 2.42 -7.83
N LEU A 162 2.96 3.34 -7.02
CA LEU A 162 4.40 3.62 -6.90
C LEU A 162 5.21 2.41 -6.45
N ASP A 163 4.68 1.61 -5.51
CA ASP A 163 5.35 0.41 -5.00
C ASP A 163 5.69 -0.61 -6.11
N SER A 164 4.92 -0.63 -7.20
CA SER A 164 5.14 -1.52 -8.35
C SER A 164 6.33 -1.15 -9.25
N VAL A 165 7.00 -0.02 -8.98
CA VAL A 165 8.20 0.39 -9.72
C VAL A 165 9.41 -0.44 -9.31
N GLY A 166 9.49 -0.84 -8.03
CA GLY A 166 10.57 -1.68 -7.50
C GLY A 166 10.45 -3.12 -7.96
N LYS A 167 11.51 -3.91 -7.75
CA LYS A 167 11.47 -5.37 -7.98
C LYS A 167 10.52 -6.05 -6.99
N HIS A 168 10.62 -5.62 -5.73
CA HIS A 168 9.70 -5.91 -4.65
C HIS A 168 9.06 -4.60 -4.19
N GLY A 169 7.82 -4.67 -3.70
CA GLY A 169 7.15 -3.49 -3.21
C GLY A 169 5.84 -3.79 -2.51
N PHE A 170 5.51 -2.92 -1.57
CA PHE A 170 4.21 -2.91 -0.93
C PHE A 170 3.85 -1.48 -0.48
N ALA A 171 2.56 -1.19 -0.46
CA ALA A 171 2.03 -0.06 0.27
C ALA A 171 1.82 -0.46 1.73
N MET A 172 2.40 0.29 2.68
CA MET A 172 2.08 0.19 4.10
C MET A 172 0.96 1.17 4.41
N GLU A 173 -0.26 0.63 4.46
CA GLU A 173 -1.50 1.37 4.68
C GLU A 173 -1.87 1.32 6.16
N VAL A 174 -2.14 2.46 6.79
CA VAL A 174 -2.51 2.50 8.23
C VAL A 174 -3.67 3.45 8.47
N GLY A 175 -4.74 2.89 9.02
CA GLY A 175 -5.95 3.63 9.41
C GLY A 175 -6.63 3.05 10.65
N PRO A 176 -7.64 3.75 11.19
CA PRO A 176 -8.26 4.95 10.61
C PRO A 176 -7.52 6.24 11.00
N GLN A 177 -7.25 7.08 10.01
CA GLN A 177 -6.74 8.43 10.19
C GLN A 177 -7.44 9.38 9.20
N PRO A 178 -8.07 10.46 9.67
CA PRO A 178 -8.58 11.50 8.78
C PRO A 178 -7.44 12.10 7.95
N HIS A 179 -7.68 12.33 6.66
CA HIS A 179 -6.71 13.04 5.82
C HIS A 179 -6.50 14.47 6.32
N GLY A 180 -5.27 14.95 6.21
CA GLY A 180 -4.86 16.25 6.75
C GLY A 180 -4.70 16.27 8.28
N VAL A 181 -4.79 15.11 8.95
CA VAL A 181 -4.58 14.97 10.39
C VAL A 181 -3.44 13.99 10.66
N VAL A 182 -2.63 14.28 11.67
CA VAL A 182 -1.65 13.32 12.23
C VAL A 182 -2.16 12.82 13.57
N ARG A 183 -2.33 11.51 13.70
CA ARG A 183 -2.60 10.86 14.98
C ARG A 183 -1.32 10.21 15.49
N SER A 184 -0.93 10.51 16.73
CA SER A 184 0.33 10.03 17.30
C SER A 184 0.43 8.49 17.33
N ASN A 185 -0.67 7.79 17.62
CA ASN A 185 -0.71 6.33 17.64
C ASN A 185 -0.51 5.72 16.24
N ILE A 186 -1.12 6.33 15.21
CA ILE A 186 -0.96 5.89 13.81
C ILE A 186 0.46 6.18 13.32
N TYR A 187 0.98 7.39 13.60
CA TYR A 187 2.35 7.76 13.27
C TYR A 187 3.37 6.81 13.92
N ALA A 188 3.19 6.48 15.21
CA ALA A 188 4.06 5.54 15.91
C ALA A 188 4.02 4.14 15.29
N ALA A 189 2.84 3.64 14.89
CA ALA A 189 2.70 2.36 14.22
C ALA A 189 3.41 2.35 12.85
N VAL A 190 3.27 3.42 12.05
CA VAL A 190 3.98 3.57 10.76
C VAL A 190 5.50 3.63 10.99
N LYS A 191 5.97 4.45 11.95
CA LYS A 191 7.40 4.56 12.28
C LYS A 191 8.00 3.21 12.72
N SER A 192 7.32 2.49 13.61
CA SER A 192 7.73 1.16 14.05
C SER A 192 7.70 0.14 12.92
N GLY A 193 6.66 0.16 12.07
CA GLY A 193 6.58 -0.70 10.89
C GLY A 193 7.76 -0.49 9.94
N VAL A 194 8.08 0.76 9.61
CA VAL A 194 9.24 1.10 8.76
C VAL A 194 10.56 0.65 9.40
N GLN A 195 10.73 0.88 10.71
CA GLN A 195 11.93 0.42 11.42
C GLN A 195 12.10 -1.10 11.30
N HIS A 196 11.04 -1.87 11.52
CA HIS A 196 11.09 -3.33 11.40
C HIS A 196 11.31 -3.82 9.96
N VAL A 197 10.81 -3.10 8.95
CA VAL A 197 11.17 -3.40 7.54
C VAL A 197 12.68 -3.26 7.34
N LEU A 198 13.28 -2.17 7.85
CA LEU A 198 14.72 -1.93 7.71
C LEU A 198 15.56 -2.91 8.54
N ASP A 199 15.11 -3.30 9.74
CA ASP A 199 15.73 -4.35 10.56
C ASP A 199 15.73 -5.70 9.84
N TRP A 200 14.58 -6.04 9.23
CA TRP A 200 14.43 -7.28 8.47
C TRP A 200 15.37 -7.30 7.26
N VAL A 201 15.43 -6.22 6.48
CA VAL A 201 16.34 -6.10 5.33
C VAL A 201 17.79 -6.28 5.76
N ARG A 202 18.22 -5.64 6.86
CA ARG A 202 19.57 -5.79 7.40
C ARG A 202 19.88 -7.23 7.78
N SER A 203 18.94 -7.89 8.46
CA SER A 203 19.07 -9.28 8.89
C SER A 203 19.12 -10.24 7.69
N PHE A 204 18.26 -10.04 6.69
CA PHE A 204 18.27 -10.83 5.47
C PHE A 204 19.61 -10.70 4.73
N ASN A 205 20.07 -9.47 4.57
CA ASN A 205 21.34 -9.16 3.93
C ASN A 205 22.57 -9.65 4.73
N SER A 206 22.45 -9.96 6.02
CA SER A 206 23.57 -10.51 6.82
C SER A 206 23.70 -12.03 6.69
N GLY A 207 22.85 -12.70 5.91
CA GLY A 207 22.87 -14.16 5.76
C GLY A 207 21.82 -14.88 6.61
N THR A 208 20.96 -14.15 7.33
CA THR A 208 19.93 -14.77 8.19
C THR A 208 18.98 -15.61 7.34
N ILE A 209 18.74 -16.84 7.79
CA ILE A 209 17.72 -17.72 7.21
C ILE A 209 16.38 -17.39 7.85
N PHE A 210 15.40 -17.03 7.02
CA PHE A 210 14.02 -16.83 7.45
C PHE A 210 13.21 -18.07 7.18
N GLU A 211 12.75 -18.74 8.24
CA GLU A 211 11.94 -19.94 8.10
C GLU A 211 10.60 -19.67 7.45
N GLY A 212 10.16 -20.62 6.61
CA GLY A 212 8.88 -20.60 5.93
C GLY A 212 7.67 -20.63 6.87
N GLY A 213 6.48 -20.72 6.29
CA GLY A 213 5.24 -20.85 7.02
C GLY A 213 4.03 -20.42 6.21
N CYS A 214 2.91 -20.12 6.88
CA CYS A 214 1.71 -19.61 6.24
C CYS A 214 1.55 -18.11 6.48
N VAL A 215 0.98 -17.41 5.49
CA VAL A 215 0.45 -16.05 5.59
C VAL A 215 -1.02 -16.07 5.19
N ASP A 216 -1.87 -15.50 6.04
CA ASP A 216 -3.24 -15.19 5.67
C ASP A 216 -3.27 -13.98 4.72
N VAL A 217 -3.71 -14.21 3.48
CA VAL A 217 -3.79 -13.22 2.40
C VAL A 217 -5.25 -12.95 2.05
N PHE A 218 -5.61 -11.67 2.01
CA PHE A 218 -6.90 -11.16 1.57
C PHE A 218 -6.80 -10.76 0.10
N THR A 219 -7.22 -11.65 -0.80
CA THR A 219 -7.19 -11.36 -2.24
C THR A 219 -8.45 -10.65 -2.67
N MET A 220 -8.31 -9.46 -3.26
CA MET A 220 -9.40 -8.62 -3.71
C MET A 220 -10.23 -9.35 -4.78
N VAL A 221 -11.54 -9.26 -4.66
CA VAL A 221 -12.52 -9.87 -5.57
C VAL A 221 -13.21 -8.80 -6.42
N LYS A 222 -13.71 -7.74 -5.77
CA LYS A 222 -14.38 -6.61 -6.45
C LYS A 222 -14.55 -5.42 -5.51
N HIS A 223 -14.91 -4.27 -6.10
CA HIS A 223 -15.43 -3.12 -5.38
C HIS A 223 -16.97 -3.13 -5.32
N ILE A 224 -17.54 -2.43 -4.34
CA ILE A 224 -18.95 -2.05 -4.30
C ILE A 224 -19.01 -0.52 -4.29
N ASP A 225 -19.77 0.08 -5.21
CA ASP A 225 -20.07 1.53 -5.19
C ASP A 225 -21.16 1.85 -4.16
N TYR A 226 -21.26 3.11 -3.78
CA TYR A 226 -22.40 3.65 -3.09
C TYR A 226 -23.68 3.49 -3.93
N PRO A 227 -24.84 3.25 -3.30
CA PRO A 227 -26.12 3.40 -3.95
C PRO A 227 -26.29 4.83 -4.44
N ARG A 228 -26.62 4.98 -5.72
CA ARG A 228 -26.78 6.27 -6.39
C ARG A 228 -28.14 6.39 -7.05
N GLU A 229 -28.64 7.61 -7.10
CA GLU A 229 -29.79 7.97 -7.92
C GLU A 229 -29.43 7.86 -9.40
N ARG A 230 -30.34 7.31 -10.22
CA ARG A 230 -30.07 7.05 -11.64
C ARG A 230 -29.85 8.30 -12.47
N ASP A 231 -30.62 9.36 -12.21
CA ASP A 231 -30.64 10.55 -13.06
C ASP A 231 -29.53 11.54 -12.72
N THR A 232 -29.23 11.71 -11.43
CA THR A 232 -28.23 12.68 -10.96
C THR A 232 -26.86 12.07 -10.69
N GLY A 233 -26.79 10.75 -10.47
CA GLY A 233 -25.57 10.08 -10.01
C GLY A 233 -25.20 10.38 -8.54
N ASN A 234 -26.05 11.12 -7.83
CA ASN A 234 -25.84 11.46 -6.43
C ASN A 234 -25.93 10.22 -5.55
N ILE A 235 -25.08 10.14 -4.54
CA ILE A 235 -25.15 9.10 -3.51
C ILE A 235 -26.45 9.30 -2.72
N ILE A 236 -27.20 8.23 -2.51
CA ILE A 236 -28.48 8.24 -1.78
C ILE A 236 -28.43 7.47 -0.45
N ALA A 237 -27.30 6.87 -0.13
CA ALA A 237 -27.11 6.06 1.05
C ALA A 237 -25.67 6.14 1.59
N ALA A 238 -25.54 6.10 2.91
CA ALA A 238 -24.25 5.94 3.59
C ALA A 238 -23.99 4.45 3.89
N VAL A 239 -22.73 4.11 4.20
CA VAL A 239 -22.39 2.79 4.75
C VAL A 239 -23.23 2.56 6.01
N HIS A 240 -23.83 1.37 6.14
CA HIS A 240 -24.71 1.06 7.24
C HIS A 240 -23.94 1.09 8.59
N PRO A 241 -24.53 1.61 9.69
CA PRO A 241 -23.82 1.71 10.98
C PRO A 241 -23.29 0.39 11.54
N GLN A 242 -23.94 -0.74 11.23
CA GLN A 242 -23.48 -2.08 11.63
C GLN A 242 -22.26 -2.57 10.85
N LEU A 243 -21.97 -1.98 9.68
CA LEU A 243 -20.84 -2.31 8.83
C LEU A 243 -19.70 -1.30 8.96
N GLN A 244 -20.02 -0.04 9.25
CA GLN A 244 -19.02 1.02 9.46
C GLN A 244 -17.94 0.54 10.45
N ASP A 245 -16.69 0.81 10.10
CA ASP A 245 -15.49 0.44 10.86
C ASP A 245 -15.27 -1.06 11.09
N ARG A 246 -15.98 -1.94 10.34
CA ARG A 246 -15.85 -3.39 10.46
C ARG A 246 -14.99 -4.01 9.35
N ASP A 247 -13.95 -3.30 8.91
CA ASP A 247 -12.98 -3.83 7.96
C ASP A 247 -12.45 -5.20 8.42
N PHE A 248 -12.34 -6.13 7.48
CA PHE A 248 -11.94 -7.53 7.70
C PHE A 248 -12.84 -8.35 8.65
N CYS A 249 -14.03 -7.87 9.00
CA CYS A 249 -15.08 -8.71 9.60
C CYS A 249 -15.92 -9.33 8.49
N LEU A 250 -16.32 -10.60 8.63
CA LEU A 250 -17.03 -11.29 7.56
C LEU A 250 -18.40 -10.64 7.29
N LEU A 251 -18.69 -10.31 6.03
CA LEU A 251 -19.96 -9.79 5.54
C LEU A 251 -20.73 -10.91 4.85
N HIS A 252 -21.85 -11.33 5.41
CA HIS A 252 -22.69 -12.40 4.88
C HIS A 252 -23.79 -11.87 3.95
N PRO A 253 -24.25 -12.68 2.99
CA PRO A 253 -25.46 -12.37 2.23
C PRO A 253 -26.61 -12.01 3.18
N GLU A 254 -27.37 -10.98 2.82
CA GLU A 254 -28.46 -10.38 3.60
C GLU A 254 -28.05 -9.53 4.82
N ASP A 255 -26.77 -9.40 5.14
CA ASP A 255 -26.31 -8.45 6.16
C ASP A 255 -26.54 -6.98 5.71
N PRO A 256 -26.81 -6.05 6.63
CA PRO A 256 -26.94 -4.63 6.31
C PRO A 256 -25.65 -4.05 5.71
N LEU A 257 -25.77 -3.43 4.54
CA LEU A 257 -24.64 -2.89 3.77
C LEU A 257 -24.66 -1.36 3.71
N PHE A 258 -25.81 -0.80 3.34
CA PHE A 258 -26.03 0.65 3.29
C PHE A 258 -27.31 1.04 4.04
N GLN A 259 -27.38 2.29 4.46
CA GLN A 259 -28.61 2.93 4.92
C GLN A 259 -28.90 4.14 4.03
N THR A 260 -30.05 4.14 3.37
CA THR A 260 -30.49 5.31 2.60
C THR A 260 -30.69 6.50 3.51
N PHE A 261 -30.62 7.72 2.96
CA PHE A 261 -30.90 8.92 3.75
C PHE A 261 -32.36 9.03 4.20
N SER A 262 -33.28 8.24 3.62
CA SER A 262 -34.65 8.05 4.10
C SER A 262 -34.77 7.04 5.25
N GLY A 263 -33.68 6.35 5.61
CA GLY A 263 -33.61 5.38 6.72
C GLY A 263 -33.78 3.92 6.32
N GLU A 264 -33.98 3.60 5.03
CA GLU A 264 -34.11 2.23 4.54
C GLU A 264 -32.77 1.49 4.59
N THR A 265 -32.80 0.24 5.05
CA THR A 265 -31.61 -0.63 5.05
C THR A 265 -31.50 -1.39 3.74
N LEU A 266 -30.38 -1.20 3.03
CA LEU A 266 -30.02 -1.96 1.85
C LEU A 266 -29.03 -3.06 2.25
N LYS A 267 -29.36 -4.30 1.92
CA LYS A 267 -28.62 -5.49 2.32
C LYS A 267 -27.59 -5.93 1.27
N TYR A 268 -26.56 -6.64 1.71
CA TYR A 268 -25.58 -7.24 0.82
C TYR A 268 -26.19 -8.39 0.01
N LYS A 269 -26.19 -8.25 -1.32
CA LYS A 269 -26.75 -9.25 -2.28
C LYS A 269 -25.70 -10.17 -2.89
N GLY A 270 -24.55 -10.34 -2.23
CA GLY A 270 -23.53 -11.29 -2.66
C GLY A 270 -23.99 -12.74 -2.56
N LYS A 271 -23.29 -13.64 -3.24
CA LYS A 271 -23.57 -15.08 -3.23
C LYS A 271 -22.82 -15.85 -2.13
N GLU A 272 -21.78 -15.24 -1.57
CA GLU A 272 -20.91 -15.84 -0.57
C GLU A 272 -20.49 -14.80 0.48
N PRO A 273 -20.07 -15.22 1.68
CA PRO A 273 -19.47 -14.32 2.65
C PRO A 273 -18.10 -13.83 2.19
N LEU A 274 -17.84 -12.52 2.28
CA LEU A 274 -16.56 -11.91 1.90
C LEU A 274 -16.08 -10.93 2.96
N TYR A 275 -14.79 -10.59 2.94
CA TYR A 275 -14.19 -9.65 3.88
C TYR A 275 -14.17 -8.24 3.25
N PRO A 276 -14.97 -7.29 3.74
CA PRO A 276 -14.93 -5.90 3.31
C PRO A 276 -13.68 -5.19 3.85
N PHE A 277 -13.11 -4.29 3.08
CA PHE A 277 -12.00 -3.42 3.50
C PHE A 277 -12.02 -2.10 2.70
N PHE A 278 -11.28 -1.09 3.16
CA PHE A 278 -11.46 0.31 2.72
C PHE A 278 -12.91 0.76 2.88
N ILE A 279 -13.57 0.33 3.96
CA ILE A 279 -14.95 0.72 4.22
C ILE A 279 -14.97 2.23 4.47
N ASN A 280 -15.69 2.95 3.60
CA ASN A 280 -15.88 4.38 3.71
C ASN A 280 -14.58 5.20 3.62
N GLU A 281 -13.66 4.81 2.73
CA GLU A 281 -12.47 5.61 2.42
C GLU A 281 -12.87 6.92 1.72
N CYS A 282 -12.50 8.06 2.30
CA CYS A 282 -12.97 9.36 1.81
C CYS A 282 -12.46 9.67 0.39
N ALA A 283 -11.25 9.24 0.03
CA ALA A 283 -10.69 9.43 -1.32
C ALA A 283 -11.37 8.57 -2.39
N TYR A 284 -12.22 7.62 -2.01
CA TYR A 284 -12.81 6.64 -2.92
C TYR A 284 -14.24 6.99 -3.35
N TYR A 285 -14.83 8.04 -2.77
CA TYR A 285 -16.12 8.59 -3.19
C TYR A 285 -16.14 9.00 -4.67
N GLU A 286 -15.09 9.66 -5.15
CA GLU A 286 -14.92 10.04 -6.56
C GLU A 286 -14.66 8.84 -7.48
N LYS A 287 -14.21 7.72 -6.90
CA LYS A 287 -13.82 6.50 -7.61
C LYS A 287 -14.97 5.50 -7.70
N SER A 288 -16.14 5.85 -7.17
CA SER A 288 -17.29 4.96 -7.07
C SER A 288 -16.99 3.67 -6.30
N ILE A 289 -16.26 3.79 -5.18
CA ILE A 289 -15.91 2.67 -4.30
C ILE A 289 -16.30 3.05 -2.87
N ALA A 290 -17.35 2.42 -2.34
CA ALA A 290 -17.72 2.50 -0.94
C ALA A 290 -16.89 1.54 -0.08
N LEU A 291 -16.61 0.35 -0.62
CA LEU A 291 -15.73 -0.65 -0.02
C LEU A 291 -15.24 -1.63 -1.07
N SER A 292 -14.17 -2.34 -0.73
CA SER A 292 -13.64 -3.47 -1.50
C SER A 292 -13.94 -4.77 -0.77
N LEU A 293 -14.11 -5.86 -1.52
CA LEU A 293 -14.35 -7.20 -0.98
C LEU A 293 -13.16 -8.11 -1.28
N ALA A 294 -12.77 -8.93 -0.32
CA ALA A 294 -11.70 -9.91 -0.46
C ALA A 294 -12.10 -11.31 -0.01
N ARG A 295 -11.44 -12.31 -0.60
CA ARG A 295 -11.45 -13.69 -0.11
C ARG A 295 -10.15 -13.95 0.65
N LYS A 296 -10.27 -14.52 1.85
CA LYS A 296 -9.12 -14.92 2.67
C LYS A 296 -8.61 -16.28 2.21
N ARG A 297 -7.30 -16.42 2.07
CA ARG A 297 -6.61 -17.71 1.83
C ARG A 297 -5.27 -17.76 2.57
N CYS A 298 -4.85 -18.95 2.96
CA CYS A 298 -3.51 -19.20 3.47
C CYS A 298 -2.55 -19.43 2.30
N VAL A 299 -1.47 -18.65 2.23
CA VAL A 299 -0.37 -18.83 1.28
C VAL A 299 0.82 -19.40 2.02
N VAL A 300 1.37 -20.51 1.51
CA VAL A 300 2.59 -21.13 2.06
C VAL A 300 3.81 -20.46 1.44
N VAL A 301 4.71 -19.96 2.30
CA VAL A 301 5.99 -19.38 1.92
C VAL A 301 7.14 -20.31 2.31
N PRO A 302 8.12 -20.54 1.41
CA PRO A 302 9.28 -21.36 1.73
C PRO A 302 10.25 -20.60 2.64
N SER A 303 11.17 -21.31 3.30
CA SER A 303 12.30 -20.66 3.97
C SER A 303 13.20 -19.97 2.94
N ILE A 304 13.67 -18.76 3.22
CA ILE A 304 14.51 -17.97 2.32
C ILE A 304 15.83 -17.56 2.99
N ARG A 305 16.86 -17.32 2.17
CA ARG A 305 18.13 -16.71 2.57
C ARG A 305 18.67 -15.83 1.43
N VAL A 306 19.58 -14.92 1.76
CA VAL A 306 20.31 -14.18 0.73
C VAL A 306 21.30 -15.10 0.00
N GLN A 307 21.50 -14.86 -1.28
CA GLN A 307 22.61 -15.46 -2.06
C GLN A 307 23.96 -15.01 -1.50
N THR A 308 24.95 -15.91 -1.50
CA THR A 308 26.33 -15.54 -1.17
C THR A 308 27.00 -14.82 -2.34
N ASP A 309 28.10 -14.10 -2.08
CA ASP A 309 28.85 -13.41 -3.14
C ASP A 309 29.45 -14.40 -4.16
N GLU A 310 29.75 -15.63 -3.74
CA GLU A 310 30.23 -16.73 -4.60
C GLU A 310 29.12 -17.24 -5.54
N GLU A 311 27.89 -17.39 -5.04
CA GLU A 311 26.72 -17.80 -5.84
C GLU A 311 26.35 -16.76 -6.90
N ARG A 312 26.71 -15.49 -6.68
CA ARG A 312 26.43 -14.36 -7.58
C ARG A 312 27.35 -14.29 -8.80
N GLN A 313 28.56 -14.84 -8.70
CA GLN A 313 29.55 -14.82 -9.81
C GLN A 313 29.32 -15.94 -10.85
N VAL A 314 28.42 -16.88 -10.55
CA VAL A 314 28.15 -18.07 -11.38
C VAL A 314 26.88 -17.89 -12.25
N GLN A 315 26.15 -16.79 -12.09
CA GLN A 315 24.96 -16.41 -12.89
C GLN A 315 25.25 -15.19 -13.78
#